data_AF-A0A167N438-F1
#
_entry.id   AF-A0A167N438-F1
#
_cell.length_a   1.000
_cell.length_b   1.000
_cell.length_c   1.000
_cell.angle_alpha   90.00
_cell.angle_beta   90.00
_cell.angle_gamma   90.00
#
_symmetry.space_group_name_H-M   'P 1'
#
loop_
_entity.id
_entity.type
_entity.pdbx_description
1 polymer ?
#
loop_
_entity_poly.entity_id
_entity_poly.type
_entity_poly.pdbx_seq_one_letter_code
_entity_poly.pdbx_strand_id
1 'polypeptide(L)'
;MGDSHTKSSTNWLEEPELPSAEEILSSSSPLLLPIQNESITSKSEYLEKHYRMQRYEAVEPTRLAVSEFRQAPDMPERDLAYVYTDVHVQGIVLTAQGAATRVSFATDRAAATPIDWANPSRLQQGSLVVLSPVADHFKSKCYVATVAYRFLAGGLLPDLDADPPEPENTPSRVDLFFSTWGGELLDPNITFYMLEAKDGYFESVRHTMVALRTAAFEKYVATPSLT
;
A
#
# COMPACT_ATOMS: atom_id res chain seq x y z
N MET A 1 -10.64 -14.25 -36.14
CA MET A 1 -9.86 -13.05 -35.75
C MET A 1 -9.17 -13.41 -34.45
N GLY A 2 -7.84 -13.42 -34.42
CA GLY A 2 -7.07 -14.05 -33.34
C GLY A 2 -7.05 -13.23 -32.05
N ASP A 3 -7.43 -13.87 -30.94
CA ASP A 3 -7.21 -13.37 -29.60
C ASP A 3 -5.72 -13.44 -29.27
N SER A 4 -5.03 -12.31 -29.31
CA SER A 4 -3.71 -12.16 -28.72
C SER A 4 -3.86 -12.16 -27.20
N HIS A 5 -3.82 -13.34 -26.58
CA HIS A 5 -3.59 -13.45 -25.14
C HIS A 5 -2.18 -12.92 -24.84
N THR A 6 -2.09 -11.63 -24.51
CA THR A 6 -0.90 -11.06 -23.89
C THR A 6 -0.77 -11.66 -22.49
N LYS A 7 -0.12 -12.82 -22.41
CA LYS A 7 0.46 -13.31 -21.15
C LYS A 7 1.47 -12.27 -20.69
N SER A 8 1.15 -11.54 -19.62
CA SER A 8 2.18 -10.83 -18.85
C SER A 8 3.10 -11.90 -18.27
N SER A 9 4.17 -12.25 -18.98
CA SER A 9 5.14 -13.26 -18.58
C SER A 9 6.20 -12.67 -17.65
N THR A 10 5.77 -11.97 -16.58
CA THR A 10 6.69 -11.61 -15.51
C THR A 10 6.88 -12.82 -14.60
N ASN A 11 8.15 -13.10 -14.26
CA ASN A 11 8.49 -14.17 -13.35
C ASN A 11 7.97 -13.83 -11.95
N TRP A 12 6.84 -14.43 -11.54
CA TRP A 12 6.16 -14.13 -10.28
C TRP A 12 7.06 -14.33 -9.03
N LEU A 13 8.12 -15.13 -9.16
CA LEU A 13 9.11 -15.34 -8.10
C LEU A 13 9.95 -14.09 -7.80
N GLU A 14 10.18 -13.25 -8.81
CA GLU A 14 11.01 -12.05 -8.72
C GLU A 14 10.18 -10.77 -8.52
N GLU A 15 8.86 -10.86 -8.60
CA GLU A 15 8.00 -9.69 -8.45
C GLU A 15 8.06 -9.14 -7.01
N PRO A 16 8.22 -7.81 -6.85
CA PRO A 16 8.21 -7.21 -5.52
C PRO A 16 6.83 -7.38 -4.89
N GLU A 17 6.78 -7.55 -3.56
CA GLU A 17 5.52 -7.62 -2.82
C GLU A 17 4.69 -6.35 -2.95
N LEU A 18 5.36 -5.19 -2.94
CA LEU A 18 4.71 -3.90 -3.11
C LEU A 18 4.33 -3.70 -4.60
N PRO A 19 3.12 -3.19 -4.88
CA PRO A 19 2.73 -2.85 -6.24
C PRO A 19 3.59 -1.71 -6.78
N SER A 20 3.79 -1.70 -8.09
CA SER A 20 4.45 -0.57 -8.75
C SER A 20 3.49 0.61 -8.89
N ALA A 21 4.04 1.79 -9.17
CA ALA A 21 3.23 2.97 -9.47
C ALA A 21 2.34 2.73 -10.71
N GLU A 22 2.87 2.08 -11.75
CA GLU A 22 2.13 1.75 -12.97
C GLU A 22 1.00 0.75 -12.71
N GLU A 23 1.23 -0.21 -11.80
CA GLU A 23 0.20 -1.15 -11.38
C GLU A 23 -0.96 -0.42 -10.69
N ILE A 24 -0.68 0.52 -9.79
CA ILE A 24 -1.72 1.32 -9.13
C ILE A 24 -2.45 2.24 -10.12
N LEU A 25 -1.72 2.88 -11.03
CA LEU A 25 -2.26 3.89 -11.96
C LEU A 25 -2.98 3.30 -13.17
N SER A 26 -2.80 2.01 -13.45
CA SER A 26 -3.42 1.33 -14.59
C SER A 26 -4.95 1.41 -14.51
N SER A 27 -5.60 1.52 -15.67
CA SER A 27 -7.07 1.54 -15.77
C SER A 27 -7.68 0.15 -15.94
N SER A 28 -6.87 -0.86 -16.25
CA SER A 28 -7.35 -2.24 -16.47
C SER A 28 -6.93 -3.13 -15.31
N SER A 29 -7.91 -3.72 -14.62
CA SER A 29 -7.66 -4.75 -13.61
C SER A 29 -6.88 -5.92 -14.24
N PRO A 30 -5.91 -6.51 -13.54
CA PRO A 30 -5.17 -7.65 -14.06
C PRO A 30 -6.12 -8.83 -14.28
N LEU A 31 -5.92 -9.57 -15.37
CA LEU A 31 -6.69 -10.77 -15.64
C LEU A 31 -6.33 -11.84 -14.61
N LEU A 32 -7.30 -12.25 -13.81
CA LEU A 32 -7.13 -13.35 -12.86
C LEU A 32 -7.04 -14.68 -13.62
N LEU A 33 -6.09 -15.52 -13.21
CA LEU A 33 -5.96 -16.87 -13.74
C LEU A 33 -7.10 -17.73 -13.14
N PRO A 34 -7.95 -18.38 -13.94
CA PRO A 34 -8.99 -19.24 -13.42
C PRO A 34 -8.37 -20.41 -12.64
N ILE A 35 -8.82 -20.60 -11.40
CA ILE A 35 -8.46 -21.74 -10.56
C ILE A 35 -9.48 -22.84 -10.82
N GLN A 36 -9.30 -23.59 -11.90
CA GLN A 36 -9.96 -24.88 -12.07
C GLN A 36 -8.97 -25.95 -11.62
N ASN A 37 -9.28 -26.64 -10.51
CA ASN A 37 -8.35 -27.61 -9.90
C ASN A 37 -7.92 -28.71 -10.88
N GLU A 38 -8.82 -29.10 -11.80
CA GLU A 38 -8.55 -30.10 -12.84
C GLU A 38 -7.49 -29.66 -13.87
N SER A 39 -7.19 -28.36 -13.92
CA SER A 39 -6.24 -27.78 -14.88
C SER A 39 -4.83 -27.58 -14.28
N ILE A 40 -4.62 -27.80 -12.98
CA ILE A 40 -3.36 -27.50 -12.30
C ILE A 40 -2.47 -28.73 -12.35
N THR A 41 -1.38 -28.64 -13.12
CA THR A 41 -0.53 -29.81 -13.42
C THR A 41 0.77 -29.83 -12.62
N SER A 42 1.09 -28.76 -11.90
CA SER A 42 2.33 -28.65 -11.13
C SER A 42 2.20 -27.80 -9.86
N LYS A 43 3.09 -28.05 -8.89
CA LYS A 43 3.26 -27.20 -7.69
C LYS A 43 3.50 -25.74 -8.06
N SER A 44 4.34 -25.48 -9.07
CA SER A 44 4.66 -24.12 -9.52
C SER A 44 3.41 -23.40 -10.04
N GLU A 45 2.60 -24.08 -10.85
CA GLU A 45 1.36 -23.50 -11.39
C GLU A 45 0.35 -23.20 -10.27
N TYR A 46 0.21 -24.10 -9.30
CA TYR A 46 -0.63 -23.89 -8.12
C TYR A 46 -0.20 -22.63 -7.34
N LEU A 47 1.08 -22.55 -6.98
CA LEU A 47 1.60 -21.45 -6.18
C LEU A 47 1.54 -20.10 -6.91
N GLU A 48 1.81 -20.08 -8.22
CA GLU A 48 1.67 -18.87 -9.04
C GLU A 48 0.22 -18.39 -9.07
N LYS A 49 -0.75 -19.27 -9.31
CA LYS A 49 -2.18 -18.88 -9.32
C LYS A 49 -2.61 -18.28 -7.98
N HIS A 50 -2.22 -18.90 -6.87
CA HIS A 50 -2.49 -18.37 -5.53
C HIS A 50 -1.79 -17.04 -5.28
N TYR A 51 -0.53 -16.88 -5.71
CA TYR A 51 0.20 -15.63 -5.59
C TYR A 51 -0.51 -14.50 -6.35
N ARG A 52 -0.93 -14.75 -7.59
CA ARG A 52 -1.65 -13.76 -8.42
C ARG A 52 -2.98 -13.34 -7.80
N MET A 53 -3.72 -14.30 -7.22
CA MET A 53 -4.98 -14.02 -6.53
C MET A 53 -4.76 -13.16 -5.28
N GLN A 54 -3.77 -13.51 -4.45
CA GLN A 54 -3.40 -12.73 -3.28
C GLN A 54 -2.93 -11.32 -3.67
N ARG A 55 -2.11 -11.19 -4.71
CA ARG A 55 -1.69 -9.87 -5.23
C ARG A 55 -2.90 -9.03 -5.64
N TYR A 56 -3.87 -9.61 -6.33
CA TYR A 56 -5.09 -8.90 -6.71
C TYR A 56 -5.88 -8.42 -5.49
N GLU A 57 -6.15 -9.30 -4.52
CA GLU A 57 -6.86 -8.94 -3.28
C GLU A 57 -6.16 -7.82 -2.51
N ALA A 58 -4.82 -7.79 -2.52
CA ALA A 58 -4.02 -6.75 -1.86
C ALA A 58 -4.02 -5.39 -2.58
N VAL A 59 -4.10 -5.38 -3.91
CA VAL A 59 -3.80 -4.20 -4.73
C VAL A 59 -5.06 -3.54 -5.31
N GLU A 60 -6.08 -4.34 -5.61
CA GLU A 60 -7.29 -3.85 -6.27
C GLU A 60 -8.06 -2.79 -5.47
N PRO A 61 -8.25 -2.90 -4.13
CA PRO A 61 -8.94 -1.86 -3.37
C PRO A 61 -8.29 -0.48 -3.54
N THR A 62 -6.95 -0.42 -3.51
CA THR A 62 -6.19 0.82 -3.72
C THR A 62 -6.29 1.33 -5.16
N ARG A 63 -6.31 0.44 -6.16
CA ARG A 63 -6.54 0.84 -7.57
C ARG A 63 -7.91 1.47 -7.77
N LEU A 64 -8.95 0.87 -7.20
CA LEU A 64 -10.32 1.38 -7.29
C LEU A 64 -10.45 2.73 -6.58
N ALA A 65 -9.85 2.87 -5.40
CA ALA A 65 -9.75 4.13 -4.68
C ALA A 65 -9.08 5.25 -5.50
N VAL A 66 -7.94 4.96 -6.12
CA VAL A 66 -7.23 5.92 -6.99
C VAL A 66 -8.07 6.28 -8.21
N SER A 67 -8.73 5.29 -8.83
CA SER A 67 -9.61 5.51 -9.98
C SER A 67 -10.80 6.41 -9.63
N GLU A 68 -11.43 6.20 -8.47
CA GLU A 68 -12.51 7.06 -7.99
C GLU A 68 -12.00 8.48 -7.71
N PHE A 69 -10.88 8.61 -6.99
CA PHE A 69 -10.28 9.90 -6.68
C PHE A 69 -9.96 10.72 -7.94
N ARG A 70 -9.43 10.09 -8.98
CA ARG A 70 -9.11 10.77 -10.26
C ARG A 70 -10.33 11.36 -10.96
N GLN A 71 -11.51 10.78 -10.75
CA GLN A 71 -12.75 11.29 -11.35
C GLN A 71 -13.27 12.53 -10.64
N ALA A 72 -13.02 12.64 -9.33
CA ALA A 72 -13.44 13.78 -8.52
C ALA A 72 -12.41 14.09 -7.41
N PRO A 73 -11.28 14.77 -7.72
CA PRO A 73 -10.23 15.02 -6.73
C PRO A 73 -10.66 15.88 -5.53
N ASP A 74 -11.77 16.60 -5.64
CA ASP A 74 -12.35 17.43 -4.57
C ASP A 74 -13.39 16.70 -3.71
N MET A 75 -13.54 15.38 -3.89
CA MET A 75 -14.51 14.60 -3.14
C MET A 75 -14.17 14.47 -1.64
N PRO A 76 -15.18 14.45 -0.75
CA PRO A 76 -14.97 13.99 0.62
C PRO A 76 -14.58 12.51 0.65
N GLU A 77 -14.15 12.01 1.82
CA GLU A 77 -13.98 10.57 2.03
C GLU A 77 -15.26 9.82 1.65
N ARG A 78 -15.14 8.80 0.80
CA ARG A 78 -16.23 7.91 0.35
C ARG A 78 -15.97 6.48 0.79
N ASP A 79 -16.76 5.54 0.29
CA ASP A 79 -16.72 4.13 0.72
C ASP A 79 -15.40 3.43 0.40
N LEU A 80 -14.63 3.88 -0.61
CA LEU A 80 -13.43 3.18 -1.06
C LEU A 80 -12.15 3.59 -0.32
N ALA A 81 -12.02 4.83 0.12
CA ALA A 81 -10.76 5.33 0.68
C ALA A 81 -10.89 6.41 1.75
N TYR A 82 -9.92 6.41 2.66
CA TYR A 82 -9.55 7.58 3.45
C TYR A 82 -8.67 8.50 2.61
N VAL A 83 -8.92 9.80 2.72
CA VAL A 83 -8.26 10.84 1.91
C VAL A 83 -7.57 11.80 2.85
N TYR A 84 -6.25 11.88 2.73
CA TYR A 84 -5.43 12.81 3.50
C TYR A 84 -4.90 13.90 2.57
N THR A 85 -5.00 15.14 3.03
CA THR A 85 -4.60 16.36 2.31
C THR A 85 -3.46 17.03 3.05
N ASP A 86 -2.92 18.11 2.47
CA ASP A 86 -1.80 18.88 3.03
C ASP A 86 -0.67 17.97 3.51
N VAL A 87 -0.38 16.93 2.71
CA VAL A 87 0.61 15.93 3.06
C VAL A 87 1.98 16.47 2.74
N HIS A 88 2.84 16.55 3.75
CA HIS A 88 4.21 17.07 3.62
C HIS A 88 5.21 16.08 4.20
N VAL A 89 6.31 15.84 3.48
CA VAL A 89 7.44 15.09 4.00
C VAL A 89 8.21 15.95 4.99
N GLN A 90 8.34 15.46 6.22
CA GLN A 90 9.01 16.15 7.32
C GLN A 90 10.48 15.73 7.44
N GLY A 91 10.78 14.48 7.14
CA GLY A 91 12.14 13.96 7.19
C GLY A 91 12.23 12.45 7.31
N ILE A 92 13.44 11.96 7.51
CA ILE A 92 13.76 10.53 7.61
C ILE A 92 13.91 10.15 9.08
N VAL A 93 13.26 9.06 9.46
CA VAL A 93 13.38 8.43 10.78
C VAL A 93 14.08 7.09 10.59
N LEU A 94 15.24 6.92 11.24
CA LEU A 94 15.97 5.66 11.22
C LEU A 94 15.38 4.72 12.26
N THR A 95 14.98 3.54 11.81
CA THR A 95 14.36 2.51 12.65
C THR A 95 15.11 1.19 12.50
N ALA A 96 14.84 0.23 13.39
CA ALA A 96 15.45 -1.10 13.28
C ALA A 96 15.04 -1.84 11.99
N GLN A 97 13.90 -1.47 11.41
CA GLN A 97 13.34 -2.04 10.18
C GLN A 97 13.77 -1.30 8.92
N GLY A 98 14.46 -0.16 9.05
CA GLY A 98 14.96 0.65 7.94
C GLY A 98 14.67 2.14 8.08
N ALA A 99 14.93 2.89 7.02
CA ALA A 99 14.64 4.31 6.95
C ALA A 99 13.16 4.54 6.62
N ALA A 100 12.40 5.00 7.61
CA ALA A 100 11.02 5.46 7.42
C ALA A 100 11.01 6.96 7.09
N THR A 101 9.95 7.41 6.45
CA THR A 101 9.71 8.83 6.16
C THR A 101 8.58 9.31 7.04
N ARG A 102 8.84 10.33 7.87
CA ARG A 102 7.76 10.99 8.61
C ARG A 102 7.05 11.94 7.68
N VAL A 103 5.73 11.78 7.58
CA VAL A 103 4.86 12.69 6.83
C VAL A 103 3.84 13.31 7.78
N SER A 104 3.59 14.61 7.63
CA SER A 104 2.45 15.28 8.27
C SER A 104 1.28 15.33 7.30
N PHE A 105 0.05 15.39 7.80
CA PHE A 105 -1.15 15.45 6.96
C PHE A 105 -2.34 16.09 7.69
N ALA A 106 -3.35 16.47 6.91
CA ALA A 106 -4.66 16.90 7.37
C ALA A 106 -5.75 15.87 7.00
N THR A 107 -6.87 15.96 7.71
CA THR A 107 -8.05 15.07 7.55
C THR A 107 -9.33 15.88 7.30
N ASP A 108 -9.19 17.02 6.63
CA ASP A 108 -10.30 17.92 6.25
C ASP A 108 -11.37 17.25 5.37
N ARG A 109 -11.01 16.17 4.66
CA ARG A 109 -11.93 15.36 3.85
C ARG A 109 -12.74 14.35 4.66
N ALA A 110 -12.38 14.10 5.92
CA ALA A 110 -13.13 13.20 6.78
C ALA A 110 -14.52 13.78 7.10
N ALA A 111 -15.45 12.90 7.43
CA ALA A 111 -16.80 13.31 7.82
C ALA A 111 -16.78 14.27 9.03
N ALA A 112 -17.92 14.91 9.31
CA ALA A 112 -18.06 15.88 10.40
C ALA A 112 -17.77 15.32 11.81
N THR A 113 -17.61 13.99 11.96
CA THR A 113 -17.25 13.35 13.23
C THR A 113 -15.73 13.29 13.38
N PRO A 114 -15.17 13.75 14.52
CA PRO A 114 -13.74 13.63 14.80
C PRO A 114 -13.25 12.19 14.66
N ILE A 115 -12.05 12.03 14.11
CA ILE A 115 -11.41 10.72 13.98
C ILE A 115 -10.97 10.25 15.38
N ASP A 116 -11.48 9.10 15.80
CA ASP A 116 -10.98 8.40 16.98
C ASP A 116 -9.64 7.72 16.64
N TRP A 117 -8.53 8.43 16.88
CA TRP A 117 -7.20 7.88 16.66
C TRP A 117 -6.86 6.74 17.63
N ALA A 118 -7.54 6.60 18.78
CA ALA A 118 -7.26 5.49 19.69
C ALA A 118 -7.77 4.15 19.12
N ASN A 119 -8.86 4.17 18.37
CA ASN A 119 -9.41 2.99 17.70
C ASN A 119 -8.89 2.87 16.25
N PRO A 120 -8.07 1.86 15.93
CA PRO A 120 -7.38 1.79 14.64
C PRO A 120 -8.33 1.34 13.52
N SER A 121 -9.05 2.28 12.91
CA SER A 121 -9.83 2.08 11.67
C SER A 121 -9.06 2.45 10.39
N ARG A 122 -7.94 3.16 10.55
CA ARG A 122 -7.12 3.75 9.48
C ARG A 122 -5.66 3.90 9.92
N LEU A 123 -4.77 3.97 8.93
CA LEU A 123 -3.31 4.02 9.06
C LEU A 123 -2.75 2.92 9.96
N GLN A 124 -3.29 1.69 9.86
CA GLN A 124 -2.73 0.56 10.60
C GLN A 124 -1.33 0.25 10.07
N GLN A 125 -0.41 -0.17 10.94
CA GLN A 125 0.93 -0.57 10.53
C GLN A 125 0.85 -1.65 9.43
N GLY A 126 1.62 -1.48 8.35
CA GLY A 126 1.60 -2.37 7.20
C GLY A 126 0.47 -2.13 6.20
N SER A 127 -0.44 -1.18 6.45
CA SER A 127 -1.46 -0.77 5.47
C SER A 127 -0.80 -0.13 4.25
N LEU A 128 -1.33 -0.42 3.06
CA LEU A 128 -0.88 0.17 1.81
C LEU A 128 -1.43 1.59 1.67
N VAL A 129 -0.54 2.54 1.44
CA VAL A 129 -0.90 3.93 1.14
C VAL A 129 -0.23 4.38 -0.15
N VAL A 130 -0.87 5.29 -0.85
CA VAL A 130 -0.33 5.85 -2.09
C VAL A 130 -0.39 7.36 -2.08
N LEU A 131 0.65 7.99 -2.59
CA LEU A 131 0.78 9.44 -2.63
C LEU A 131 0.91 9.93 -4.07
N SER A 132 0.36 11.11 -4.34
CA SER A 132 0.59 11.83 -5.59
C SER A 132 0.73 13.31 -5.30
N PRO A 133 1.65 14.03 -5.97
CA PRO A 133 1.71 15.48 -5.87
C PRO A 133 0.33 16.08 -6.15
N VAL A 134 -0.06 17.10 -5.39
CA VAL A 134 -1.36 17.76 -5.57
C VAL A 134 -1.54 18.20 -7.02
N ALA A 135 -0.50 18.72 -7.67
CA ALA A 135 -0.55 19.13 -9.08
C ALA A 135 -0.79 17.99 -10.08
N ASP A 136 -0.45 16.74 -9.75
CA ASP A 136 -0.61 15.58 -10.64
C ASP A 136 -1.96 14.88 -10.45
N HIS A 137 -2.52 14.86 -9.23
CA HIS A 137 -3.80 14.19 -8.92
C HIS A 137 -3.86 12.73 -9.40
N PHE A 138 -2.77 11.95 -9.20
CA PHE A 138 -2.64 10.57 -9.67
C PHE A 138 -2.84 10.40 -11.18
N LYS A 139 -2.53 11.40 -12.00
CA LYS A 139 -2.59 11.27 -13.46
C LYS A 139 -1.44 10.45 -14.00
N SER A 140 -0.24 10.71 -13.50
CA SER A 140 1.01 10.11 -13.99
C SER A 140 2.00 9.75 -12.89
N LYS A 141 1.84 10.30 -11.68
CA LYS A 141 2.75 10.13 -10.56
C LYS A 141 2.03 9.48 -9.40
N CYS A 142 2.62 8.39 -8.92
CA CYS A 142 2.16 7.65 -7.76
C CYS A 142 3.38 7.15 -6.99
N TYR A 143 3.43 7.41 -5.69
CA TYR A 143 4.41 6.88 -4.77
C TYR A 143 3.72 5.87 -3.87
N VAL A 144 4.18 4.62 -3.94
CA VAL A 144 3.62 3.53 -3.15
C VAL A 144 4.40 3.40 -1.85
N ALA A 145 3.69 3.30 -0.73
CA ALA A 145 4.28 3.11 0.58
C ALA A 145 3.43 2.21 1.48
N THR A 146 4.01 1.75 2.57
CA THR A 146 3.26 1.16 3.68
C THR A 146 3.42 1.98 4.94
N VAL A 147 2.42 1.93 5.82
CA VAL A 147 2.53 2.54 7.15
C VAL A 147 3.60 1.80 7.94
N ALA A 148 4.68 2.50 8.28
CA ALA A 148 5.76 1.99 9.11
C ALA A 148 5.38 2.03 10.58
N TYR A 149 5.02 3.21 11.09
CA TYR A 149 4.65 3.41 12.50
C TYR A 149 3.54 4.44 12.63
N ARG A 150 2.68 4.19 13.62
CA ARG A 150 1.50 4.97 13.94
C ARG A 150 1.52 5.33 15.43
N PHE A 151 2.34 6.31 15.80
CA PHE A 151 2.38 6.81 17.17
C PHE A 151 1.14 7.64 17.47
N LEU A 152 0.53 7.45 18.64
CA LEU A 152 -0.57 8.30 19.10
C LEU A 152 -0.03 9.67 19.51
N ALA A 153 0.62 9.77 20.66
CA ALA A 153 1.34 10.98 21.08
C ALA A 153 2.61 11.20 20.25
N GLY A 154 2.87 12.44 19.85
CA GLY A 154 4.02 12.81 19.01
C GLY A 154 3.90 12.35 17.55
N GLY A 155 2.69 11.97 17.15
CA GLY A 155 2.35 11.39 15.86
C GLY A 155 0.98 11.87 15.40
N LEU A 156 -0.02 10.99 15.49
CA LEU A 156 -1.41 11.31 15.12
C LEU A 156 -2.02 12.42 15.99
N LEU A 157 -1.60 12.50 17.24
CA LEU A 157 -1.90 13.55 18.20
C LEU A 157 -0.59 14.26 18.61
N PRO A 158 -0.65 15.56 18.95
CA PRO A 158 0.49 16.27 19.53
C PRO A 158 0.92 15.62 20.85
N ASP A 159 2.22 15.60 21.13
CA ASP A 159 2.74 15.21 22.44
C ASP A 159 2.74 16.41 23.40
N LEU A 160 1.66 16.57 24.16
CA LEU A 160 1.50 17.67 25.12
C LEU A 160 2.31 17.45 26.41
N ASP A 161 2.78 16.23 26.65
CA ASP A 161 3.54 15.85 27.84
C ASP A 161 5.06 15.82 27.59
N ALA A 162 5.49 16.07 26.34
CA ALA A 162 6.89 16.20 25.98
C ALA A 162 7.58 17.39 26.69
N ASP A 163 8.91 17.38 26.72
CA ASP A 163 9.71 18.51 27.22
C ASP A 163 10.66 19.02 26.11
N PRO A 164 10.35 20.16 25.45
CA PRO A 164 9.16 21.00 25.66
C PRO A 164 7.87 20.39 25.05
N PRO A 165 6.68 20.77 25.55
CA PRO A 165 5.40 20.32 24.99
C PRO A 165 5.23 20.73 23.52
N GLU A 166 4.67 19.84 22.72
CA GLU A 166 4.24 20.19 21.37
C GLU A 166 3.02 21.11 21.40
N PRO A 167 2.89 22.06 20.45
CA PRO A 167 1.66 22.85 20.30
C PRO A 167 0.42 21.99 20.00
N GLU A 168 -0.75 22.37 20.52
CA GLU A 168 -2.02 21.66 20.25
C GLU A 168 -2.39 21.63 18.76
N ASN A 169 -1.94 22.61 17.97
CA ASN A 169 -2.19 22.70 16.53
C ASN A 169 -1.16 21.96 15.68
N THR A 170 -0.28 21.15 16.29
CA THR A 170 0.68 20.35 15.53
C THR A 170 -0.07 19.34 14.66
N PRO A 171 0.18 19.28 13.34
CA PRO A 171 -0.55 18.40 12.43
C PRO A 171 -0.31 16.93 12.75
N SER A 172 -1.26 16.07 12.43
CA SER A 172 -1.10 14.62 12.55
C SER A 172 0.06 14.12 11.69
N ARG A 173 0.82 13.16 12.20
CA ARG A 173 2.01 12.59 11.57
C ARG A 173 1.97 11.06 11.57
N VAL A 174 2.48 10.47 10.50
CA VAL A 174 2.67 9.01 10.37
C VAL A 174 4.01 8.74 9.71
N ASP A 175 4.61 7.61 10.04
CA ASP A 175 5.87 7.18 9.43
C ASP A 175 5.57 6.15 8.33
N LEU A 176 6.19 6.30 7.15
CA LEU A 176 5.94 5.49 5.96
C LEU A 176 7.21 4.83 5.42
N PHE A 177 7.10 3.59 4.92
CA PHE A 177 8.12 2.95 4.10
C PHE A 177 7.76 3.03 2.62
N PHE A 178 8.49 3.83 1.86
CA PHE A 178 8.29 3.94 0.41
C PHE A 178 8.95 2.77 -0.34
N SER A 179 8.28 2.25 -1.36
CA SER A 179 8.86 1.23 -2.27
C SER A 179 9.95 1.82 -3.15
N THR A 180 9.79 3.10 -3.53
CA THR A 180 10.71 3.83 -4.40
C THR A 180 10.83 5.29 -3.95
N TRP A 181 12.05 5.81 -3.95
CA TRP A 181 12.32 7.21 -3.65
C TRP A 181 12.29 8.04 -4.94
N GLY A 182 11.46 9.08 -4.96
CA GLY A 182 11.47 10.10 -6.01
C GLY A 182 12.06 11.42 -5.51
N GLY A 183 12.67 12.20 -6.41
CA GLY A 183 13.21 13.52 -6.04
C GLY A 183 12.18 14.45 -5.41
N GLU A 184 10.90 14.33 -5.80
CA GLU A 184 9.80 15.11 -5.24
C GLU A 184 9.50 14.78 -3.76
N LEU A 185 9.74 13.54 -3.32
CA LEU A 185 9.59 13.18 -1.90
C LEU A 185 10.64 13.87 -1.02
N LEU A 186 11.71 14.40 -1.62
CA LEU A 186 12.77 15.11 -0.91
C LEU A 186 12.58 16.64 -0.94
N ASP A 187 11.58 17.14 -1.67
CA ASP A 187 11.27 18.57 -1.73
C ASP A 187 10.17 18.91 -0.71
N PRO A 188 10.48 19.63 0.37
CA PRO A 188 9.51 19.97 1.41
C PRO A 188 8.41 20.93 0.92
N ASN A 189 8.61 21.59 -0.23
CA ASN A 189 7.63 22.51 -0.80
C ASN A 189 6.54 21.81 -1.61
N ILE A 190 6.71 20.51 -1.87
CA ILE A 190 5.70 19.73 -2.59
C ILE A 190 4.68 19.21 -1.58
N THR A 191 3.42 19.57 -1.82
CA THR A 191 2.27 19.02 -1.12
C THR A 191 1.72 17.82 -1.89
N PHE A 192 1.31 16.79 -1.17
CA PHE A 192 0.75 15.57 -1.73
C PHE A 192 -0.70 15.35 -1.29
N TYR A 193 -1.44 14.58 -2.08
CA TYR A 193 -2.55 13.78 -1.58
C TYR A 193 -2.00 12.43 -1.14
N MET A 194 -2.57 11.86 -0.07
CA MET A 194 -2.35 10.48 0.32
C MET A 194 -3.68 9.75 0.42
N LEU A 195 -3.75 8.54 -0.12
CA LEU A 195 -4.92 7.68 -0.11
C LEU A 195 -4.59 6.37 0.60
N GLU A 196 -5.55 5.89 1.38
CA GLU A 196 -5.56 4.56 1.99
C GLU A 196 -6.90 3.90 1.66
N ALA A 197 -6.89 2.70 1.10
CA ALA A 197 -8.12 1.96 0.86
C ALA A 197 -8.77 1.57 2.20
N LYS A 198 -10.10 1.66 2.30
CA LYS A 198 -10.82 1.26 3.52
C LYS A 198 -10.88 -0.25 3.70
N ASP A 199 -10.81 -0.98 2.59
CA ASP A 199 -10.88 -2.43 2.54
C ASP A 199 -9.52 -3.04 2.22
N GLY A 200 -9.24 -4.17 2.87
CA GLY A 200 -8.03 -4.95 2.67
C GLY A 200 -6.91 -4.56 3.63
N TYR A 201 -6.29 -5.57 4.26
CA TYR A 201 -5.12 -5.37 5.10
C TYR A 201 -3.87 -5.94 4.41
N PHE A 202 -3.10 -5.03 3.81
CA PHE A 202 -2.00 -5.38 2.90
C PHE A 202 -0.93 -6.27 3.53
N GLU A 203 -0.55 -6.04 4.79
CA GLU A 203 0.54 -6.79 5.44
C GLU A 203 0.26 -8.29 5.55
N SER A 204 -1.00 -8.67 5.85
CA SER A 204 -1.39 -10.09 5.95
C SER A 204 -1.23 -10.82 4.61
N VAL A 205 -1.66 -10.17 3.54
CA VAL A 205 -1.59 -10.68 2.17
C VAL A 205 -0.13 -10.69 1.69
N ARG A 206 0.65 -9.65 2.03
CA ARG A 206 2.09 -9.56 1.79
C ARG A 206 2.83 -10.77 2.37
N HIS A 207 2.62 -11.12 3.63
CA HIS A 207 3.25 -12.29 4.25
C HIS A 207 2.88 -13.59 3.53
N THR A 208 1.64 -13.71 3.08
CA THR A 208 1.18 -14.89 2.32
C THR A 208 1.87 -14.96 0.95
N MET A 209 1.99 -13.83 0.24
CA MET A 209 2.76 -13.74 -1.01
C MET A 209 4.23 -14.13 -0.83
N VAL A 210 4.88 -13.68 0.26
CA VAL A 210 6.26 -14.07 0.60
C VAL A 210 6.34 -15.59 0.78
N ALA A 211 5.46 -16.16 1.61
CA ALA A 211 5.44 -17.59 1.92
C ALA A 211 5.23 -18.45 0.67
N LEU A 212 4.33 -18.04 -0.24
CA LEU A 212 4.09 -18.74 -1.51
C LEU A 212 5.34 -18.77 -2.38
N ARG A 213 6.07 -17.65 -2.47
CA ARG A 213 7.35 -17.59 -3.20
C ARG A 213 8.42 -18.46 -2.56
N THR A 214 8.56 -18.40 -1.23
CA THR A 214 9.50 -19.27 -0.50
C THR A 214 9.20 -20.75 -0.72
N ALA A 215 7.92 -21.14 -0.63
CA ALA A 215 7.48 -22.52 -0.85
C ALA A 215 7.79 -23.02 -2.26
N ALA A 216 7.86 -22.14 -3.27
CA ALA A 216 8.23 -22.52 -4.63
C ALA A 216 9.71 -22.95 -4.73
N PHE A 217 10.60 -22.37 -3.93
CA PHE A 217 12.03 -22.73 -3.88
C PHE A 217 12.30 -23.98 -3.04
N GLU A 218 11.40 -24.36 -2.15
CA GLU A 218 11.55 -25.57 -1.34
C GLU A 218 11.42 -26.84 -2.20
N LYS A 219 12.51 -27.59 -2.30
CA LYS A 219 12.52 -28.95 -2.85
C LYS A 219 12.00 -29.92 -1.80
N TYR A 220 10.99 -30.72 -2.15
CA TYR A 220 10.66 -31.90 -1.36
C TYR A 220 11.87 -32.84 -1.36
N VAL A 221 12.53 -33.02 -0.21
CA VAL A 221 13.34 -34.21 0.04
C VAL A 221 12.33 -35.33 0.33
N ALA A 222 11.97 -36.08 -0.71
CA ALA A 222 11.28 -37.35 -0.51
C ALA A 222 12.30 -38.29 0.16
N THR A 223 12.25 -38.42 1.48
CA THR A 223 12.90 -39.55 2.16
C THR A 223 12.17 -40.82 1.71
N PRO A 224 12.83 -41.74 0.99
CA PRO A 224 12.22 -43.04 0.73
C PRO A 224 12.11 -43.74 2.08
N SER A 225 10.89 -44.16 2.42
CA SER A 225 10.66 -45.07 3.53
C SER A 225 11.41 -46.36 3.22
N LEU A 226 12.49 -46.64 3.94
CA LEU A 226 13.13 -47.95 3.90
C LEU A 226 12.31 -48.89 4.77
N THR A 227 11.70 -49.85 4.07
CA THR A 227 11.16 -51.14 4.55
C THR A 227 12.16 -51.92 5.37
#